data_AF-A0A370B3V9-F1
#
_entry.id   AF-A0A370B3V9-F1
#
_cell.length_a   1.000
_cell.length_b   1.000
_cell.length_c   1.000
_cell.angle_alpha   90.00
_cell.angle_beta   90.00
_cell.angle_gamma   90.00
#
_symmetry.space_group_name_H-M   'P 1'
#
loop_
_entity.id
_entity.type
_entity.pdbx_description
1 polymer ?
#
loop_
_entity_poly.entity_id
_entity_poly.type
_entity_poly.pdbx_seq_one_letter_code
_entity_poly.pdbx_strand_id
1 'polypeptide(L)' 'MSRAAFYRMRARGKGPRSIKLPNGQLRFRRSDFEKWLNDHEEVPAC' A
#
# COMPACT_ATOMS: atom_id res chain seq x y z
N MET A 1 4.27 -11.57 -0.92
CA MET A 1 2.93 -11.21 -1.42
C MET A 1 2.91 -11.23 -2.95
N SER A 2 1.88 -11.80 -3.58
CA SER A 2 1.72 -11.68 -5.03
C SER A 2 1.24 -10.28 -5.42
N ARG A 3 1.64 -9.79 -6.60
CA ARG A 3 1.21 -8.46 -7.12
C ARG A 3 -0.31 -8.34 -7.20
N ALA A 4 -1.01 -9.44 -7.51
CA ALA A 4 -2.47 -9.50 -7.52
C ALA A 4 -3.08 -9.32 -6.13
N ALA A 5 -2.47 -9.90 -5.08
CA ALA A 5 -2.94 -9.72 -3.70
C ALA A 5 -2.85 -8.26 -3.26
N PHE A 6 -1.76 -7.59 -3.61
CA PHE A 6 -1.57 -6.16 -3.33
C PHE A 6 -2.64 -5.30 -4.02
N TYR A 7 -2.89 -5.49 -5.31
CA TYR A 7 -3.93 -4.74 -6.02
C TYR A 7 -5.34 -5.02 -5.48
N ARG A 8 -5.63 -6.24 -5.03
CA ARG A 8 -6.90 -6.57 -4.35
C ARG A 8 -7.04 -5.82 -3.03
N MET A 9 -6.00 -5.75 -2.20
CA MET A 9 -6.02 -4.95 -0.97
C MET A 9 -6.25 -3.47 -1.27
N ARG A 10 -5.54 -2.92 -2.26
CA ARG A 10 -5.74 -1.53 -2.70
C ARG A 10 -7.15 -1.28 -3.21
N ALA A 11 -7.71 -2.18 -4.02
CA ALA A 11 -9.08 -2.06 -4.53
C ALA A 11 -10.12 -2.04 -3.40
N ARG A 12 -9.83 -2.71 -2.28
CA ARG A 12 -10.64 -2.69 -1.05
C ARG A 12 -10.39 -1.49 -0.14
N GLY A 13 -9.55 -0.53 -0.56
CA GLY A 13 -9.16 0.62 0.26
C GLY A 13 -8.16 0.30 1.38
N LYS A 14 -7.63 -0.93 1.43
CA LYS A 14 -6.65 -1.38 2.44
C LYS A 14 -5.20 -1.18 1.99
N GLY A 15 -4.97 -0.27 1.06
CA GLY A 15 -3.64 0.04 0.53
C GLY A 15 -3.18 1.43 0.95
N PRO A 16 -1.88 1.73 0.78
CA PRO A 16 -1.33 3.05 1.06
C PRO A 16 -1.93 4.11 0.14
N ARG A 17 -1.93 5.37 0.59
CA ARG A 17 -2.47 6.48 -0.19
C ARG A 17 -1.75 6.58 -1.54
N SER A 18 -2.54 6.54 -2.61
CA SER A 18 -2.06 6.57 -3.99
C SER A 18 -2.55 7.81 -4.71
N ILE A 19 -1.67 8.46 -5.45
CA ILE A 19 -1.99 9.57 -6.34
C ILE A 19 -2.04 9.00 -7.76
N LYS A 20 -3.19 9.13 -8.41
CA LYS A 20 -3.33 8.80 -9.83
C LYS A 20 -2.80 9.97 -10.64
N LEU A 21 -1.74 9.73 -11.41
CA LEU A 21 -1.21 10.73 -12.33
C LEU A 21 -2.07 10.78 -13.60
N PRO A 22 -2.06 11.91 -14.33
CA PRO A 22 -2.76 12.04 -15.60
C PRO A 22 -2.35 11.00 -16.65
N ASN A 23 -1.12 10.48 -16.56
CA ASN A 23 -0.59 9.44 -17.42
C ASN A 23 -1.05 8.01 -17.04
N GLY A 24 -1.99 7.86 -16.10
CA GLY A 24 -2.50 6.57 -15.65
C GLY A 24 -1.59 5.82 -14.66
N GLN A 25 -0.41 6.34 -14.35
CA GLN A 25 0.47 5.74 -13.34
C GLN A 25 -0.04 6.04 -11.93
N LEU A 26 0.24 5.11 -11.02
CA LEU A 26 0.00 5.30 -9.59
C LEU A 26 1.32 5.64 -8.92
N ARG A 27 1.38 6.79 -8.27
CA ARG A 27 2.48 7.13 -7.36
C ARG A 27 2.03 6.97 -5.92
N PHE A 28 2.94 6.48 -5.11
CA PHE A 28 2.81 6.40 -3.66
C PHE A 28 3.87 7.32 -3.06
N ARG A 29 3.49 8.13 -2.07
CA ARG A 29 4.50 8.85 -1.29
C ARG A 29 5.21 7.83 -0.40
N ARG A 30 6.53 7.89 -0.36
CA ARG A 30 7.35 6.99 0.47
C ARG A 30 6.88 6.98 1.93
N SER A 31 6.63 8.15 2.50
CA SER A 31 6.15 8.29 3.88
C SER A 31 4.79 7.65 4.13
N ASP A 32 3.85 7.74 3.18
CA ASP A 32 2.52 7.12 3.32
C ASP A 32 2.63 5.59 3.17
N PHE A 33 3.57 5.12 2.34
CA PHE A 33 3.88 3.70 2.19
C PHE A 33 4.52 3.11 3.44
N GLU A 34 5.52 3.79 4.01
CA GLU A 34 6.20 3.38 5.24
C GLU A 34 5.25 3.37 6.44
N LYS A 35 4.39 4.39 6.60
CA LYS A 35 3.34 4.37 7.63
C LYS A 35 2.41 3.17 7.51
N TRP A 36 1.93 2.90 6.29
CA TRP A 36 1.05 1.76 6.05
C TRP A 36 1.73 0.42 6.35
N LEU A 37 3.03 0.28 6.02
CA LEU A 37 3.81 -0.89 6.39
C LEU A 37 3.91 -1.04 7.89
N ASN A 38 4.27 0.02 8.62
CA ASN A 38 4.36 -0.02 10.08
C ASN A 38 3.01 -0.37 10.73
N ASP A 39 1.90 0.15 10.21
CA ASP A 39 0.55 -0.14 10.72
C ASP A 39 0.14 -1.62 10.51
N HIS A 40 0.73 -2.30 9.53
CA HIS A 40 0.44 -3.70 9.18
C HIS A 40 1.61 -4.64 9.47
N GLU A 41 2.68 -4.14 10.10
CA GLU A 41 3.78 -4.95 10.57
C GLU A 41 3.28 -5.72 11.79
N GLU A 42 3.09 -7.02 11.64
CA GLU A 42 2.80 -7.88 12.78
C GLU A 42 3.99 -7.78 13.73
N VAL A 43 3.75 -7.35 14.98
CA VAL A 43 4.75 -7.45 16.02
C VAL A 43 5.11 -8.93 16.09
N PRO A 44 6.38 -9.32 15.81
CA PRO A 44 6.75 -10.72 15.83
C PRO A 44 6.42 -11.24 17.24
N ALA A 45 5.53 -12.24 17.30
CA ALA A 45 5.20 -12.90 18.56
C ALA A 45 6.50 -13.48 19.13
N CYS A 46 6.81 -13.11 20.38
CA CYS A 46 7.94 -13.64 21.14
C CYS A 46 7.80 -15.15 21.39
#